data_AF-M3BAG1-F1
#
_entry.id   AF-M3BAG1-F1
#
_cell.length_a   1.000
_cell.length_b   1.000
_cell.length_c   1.000
_cell.angle_alpha   90.00
_cell.angle_beta   90.00
_cell.angle_gamma   90.00
#
_symmetry.space_group_name_H-M   'P 1'
#
loop_
_entity.id
_entity.type
_entity.pdbx_description
1 polymer ?
#
loop_
_entity_poly.entity_id
_entity_poly.type
_entity_poly.pdbx_seq_one_letter_code
_entity_poly.pdbx_strand_id
1 'polypeptide(L)'
;QIGGGNTAIVADARLSTAFEGDMTRAGDASLAVQRFLAQSLMINKQAPENERSIVVAPQRMPTTSQAQAMATALGGLSAGRWTQPLDRLSDAAKAKPDPAAGRRIPGPGSYPDALRAQELPTEAFTEIQKTQQGLSSFKTILTSPDRVVIPFGSAIMREMSTSWRGDPAGAADFRAAVQSYLATLQDQVKLVEKSDATLSGRSATIPVTVKNGLLQGIDHLYLQLESTQPNRLKVTDKQPVKIDGGHSQSVKFETRAYANGPVKVHARLYTADGQQVGKEMDFIVHVTSITPMVLLVIAGGVLLLVLAGLRIYLKRKRSGSHDGAGDGPEAGGEGPSDGGDNGGGEPERPGDPAADTGTGSGTPSRPGEKVER
;
A
#
# COMPACT_ATOMS: atom_id res chain seq x y z
N GLN A 1 -11.19 -31.93 31.51
CA GLN A 1 -10.21 -31.18 30.72
C GLN A 1 -10.83 -30.91 29.36
N ILE A 2 -10.63 -29.71 28.81
CA ILE A 2 -10.79 -29.50 27.36
C ILE A 2 -9.55 -30.13 26.71
N GLY A 3 -9.70 -30.79 25.56
CA GLY A 3 -8.60 -31.51 24.90
C GLY A 3 -7.34 -30.66 24.76
N GLY A 4 -6.19 -31.21 25.17
CA GLY A 4 -4.91 -30.47 25.22
C GLY A 4 -4.45 -30.02 26.62
N GLY A 5 -5.16 -30.38 27.69
CA GLY A 5 -4.75 -30.08 29.07
C GLY A 5 -5.35 -28.79 29.66
N ASN A 6 -6.28 -28.16 28.95
CA ASN A 6 -6.90 -26.90 29.37
C ASN A 6 -7.94 -27.12 30.50
N THR A 7 -7.87 -26.26 31.51
CA THR A 7 -8.85 -26.17 32.62
C THR A 7 -10.03 -25.30 32.21
N ALA A 8 -11.24 -25.86 32.30
CA ALA A 8 -12.48 -25.11 32.14
C ALA A 8 -12.97 -24.62 33.50
N ILE A 9 -13.51 -23.40 33.54
CA ILE A 9 -14.19 -22.83 34.71
C ILE A 9 -15.64 -22.61 34.32
N VAL A 10 -16.57 -23.01 35.17
CA VAL A 10 -18.01 -22.85 34.96
C VAL A 10 -18.50 -21.73 35.86
N ALA A 11 -19.17 -20.73 35.29
CA ALA A 11 -19.84 -19.69 36.06
C ALA A 11 -21.14 -20.23 36.67
N ASP A 12 -21.49 -19.80 37.88
CA ASP A 12 -22.79 -20.12 38.48
C ASP A 12 -23.90 -19.49 37.65
N ALA A 13 -24.74 -20.32 37.06
CA ALA A 13 -25.79 -19.87 36.15
C ALA A 13 -26.80 -18.96 36.87
N ARG A 14 -27.22 -19.27 38.11
CA ARG A 14 -28.28 -18.52 38.80
C ARG A 14 -27.82 -17.12 39.20
N LEU A 15 -26.58 -17.00 39.69
CA LEU A 15 -25.98 -15.72 40.04
C LEU A 15 -25.62 -14.89 38.81
N SER A 16 -25.22 -15.53 37.70
CA SER A 16 -24.88 -14.85 36.44
C SER A 16 -26.12 -14.37 35.68
N THR A 17 -27.22 -15.13 35.70
CA THR A 17 -28.49 -14.74 35.05
C THR A 17 -29.40 -13.87 35.92
N ALA A 18 -29.02 -13.58 37.17
CA ALA A 18 -29.79 -12.72 38.08
C ALA A 18 -30.06 -11.30 37.55
N PHE A 19 -29.26 -10.84 36.56
CA PHE A 19 -29.34 -9.53 35.92
C PHE A 19 -29.96 -9.57 34.52
N GLU A 20 -30.55 -10.69 34.10
CA GLU A 20 -31.28 -10.75 32.83
C GLU A 20 -32.62 -9.99 32.90
N GLY A 21 -33.08 -9.49 31.76
CA GLY A 21 -34.30 -8.69 31.65
C GLY A 21 -34.03 -7.17 31.69
N ASP A 22 -35.10 -6.42 31.91
CA ASP A 22 -35.10 -4.95 31.86
C ASP A 22 -34.62 -4.33 33.18
N MET A 23 -33.35 -3.99 33.23
CA MET A 23 -32.72 -3.30 34.36
C MET A 23 -32.84 -1.76 34.29
N THR A 24 -33.63 -1.19 33.36
CA THR A 24 -33.87 0.27 33.33
C THR A 24 -34.87 0.70 34.41
N ARG A 25 -35.76 -0.20 34.83
CA ARG A 25 -36.69 0.03 35.94
C ARG A 25 -35.99 -0.21 37.29
N ALA A 26 -35.98 0.82 38.13
CA ALA A 26 -35.28 0.82 39.43
C ALA A 26 -35.71 -0.32 40.38
N GLY A 27 -36.99 -0.73 40.32
CA GLY A 27 -37.51 -1.86 41.09
C GLY A 27 -36.86 -3.20 40.69
N ASP A 28 -36.79 -3.48 39.39
CA ASP A 28 -36.21 -4.72 38.85
C ASP A 28 -34.70 -4.79 39.09
N ALA A 29 -33.99 -3.67 38.88
CA ALA A 29 -32.56 -3.58 39.19
C ALA A 29 -32.28 -3.79 40.69
N SER A 30 -33.08 -3.18 41.58
CA SER A 30 -32.97 -3.37 43.03
C SER A 30 -33.26 -4.82 43.43
N LEU A 31 -34.26 -5.45 42.82
CA LEU A 31 -34.63 -6.84 43.06
C LEU A 31 -33.55 -7.81 42.58
N ALA A 32 -32.92 -7.56 41.43
CA ALA A 32 -31.77 -8.32 40.93
C ALA A 32 -30.59 -8.26 41.91
N VAL A 33 -30.21 -7.05 42.35
CA VAL A 33 -29.17 -6.83 43.37
C VAL A 33 -29.49 -7.56 44.67
N GLN A 34 -30.70 -7.41 45.21
CA GLN A 34 -31.13 -8.06 46.45
C GLN A 34 -31.11 -9.60 46.33
N ARG A 35 -31.60 -10.14 45.21
CA ARG A 35 -31.58 -11.59 44.95
C ARG A 35 -30.16 -12.14 44.88
N PHE A 36 -29.26 -11.45 44.18
CA PHE A 36 -27.85 -11.83 44.08
C PHE A 36 -27.18 -11.86 45.47
N LEU A 37 -27.33 -10.79 46.25
CA LEU A 37 -26.77 -10.70 47.60
C LEU A 37 -27.33 -11.79 48.53
N ALA A 38 -28.66 -11.97 48.53
CA ALA A 38 -29.33 -12.99 49.34
C ALA A 38 -28.91 -14.43 48.94
N GLN A 39 -28.79 -14.73 47.65
CA GLN A 39 -28.32 -16.03 47.17
C GLN A 39 -26.85 -16.27 47.55
N SER A 40 -25.97 -15.28 47.41
CA SER A 40 -24.56 -15.41 47.81
C SER A 40 -24.42 -15.72 49.32
N LEU A 41 -25.20 -15.04 50.17
CA LEU A 41 -25.23 -15.28 51.61
C LEU A 41 -25.83 -16.66 51.94
N MET A 42 -26.89 -17.07 51.24
CA MET A 42 -27.49 -18.39 51.40
C MET A 42 -26.50 -19.52 51.06
N ILE A 43 -25.72 -19.39 49.99
CA ILE A 43 -24.69 -20.38 49.61
C ILE A 43 -23.61 -20.48 50.69
N ASN A 44 -23.13 -19.35 51.22
CA ASN A 44 -22.18 -19.34 52.34
C ASN A 44 -22.78 -20.00 53.61
N LYS A 45 -24.05 -19.71 53.92
CA LYS A 45 -24.75 -20.30 55.08
C LYS A 45 -25.11 -21.78 54.91
N GLN A 46 -25.09 -22.32 53.68
CA GLN A 46 -25.43 -23.73 53.41
C GLN A 46 -24.40 -24.72 53.98
N ALA A 47 -23.11 -24.37 53.96
CA ALA A 47 -22.06 -25.10 54.66
C ALA A 47 -20.91 -24.14 55.00
N PRO A 48 -20.95 -23.45 56.15
CA PRO A 48 -19.96 -22.45 56.54
C PRO A 48 -18.53 -22.99 56.68
N GLU A 49 -18.40 -24.25 57.09
CA GLU A 49 -17.11 -24.95 57.26
C GLU A 49 -16.48 -25.41 55.92
N ASN A 50 -17.11 -25.10 54.78
CA ASN A 50 -16.65 -25.52 53.46
C ASN A 50 -16.60 -24.32 52.51
N GLU A 51 -15.46 -23.62 52.54
CA GLU A 51 -15.15 -22.50 51.66
C GLU A 51 -15.24 -22.92 50.19
N ARG A 52 -15.99 -22.16 49.39
CA ARG A 52 -16.24 -22.46 47.98
C ARG A 52 -15.95 -21.24 47.11
N SER A 53 -15.17 -21.45 46.05
CA SER A 53 -15.00 -20.46 44.99
C SER A 53 -16.23 -20.45 44.09
N ILE A 54 -16.83 -19.27 43.90
CA ILE A 54 -17.96 -19.05 43.00
C ILE A 54 -17.49 -18.09 41.90
N VAL A 55 -17.73 -18.44 40.65
CA VAL A 55 -17.44 -17.56 39.51
C VAL A 55 -18.76 -17.05 38.95
N VAL A 56 -18.86 -15.74 38.80
CA VAL A 56 -20.02 -15.07 38.21
C VAL A 56 -19.55 -14.38 36.94
N ALA A 57 -20.24 -14.60 35.83
CA ALA A 57 -19.91 -13.99 34.54
C ALA A 57 -21.03 -13.04 34.11
N PRO A 58 -20.71 -11.89 33.48
CA PRO A 58 -21.73 -11.10 32.82
C PRO A 58 -22.30 -11.86 31.62
N GLN A 59 -23.47 -11.41 31.16
CA GLN A 59 -24.05 -11.87 29.90
C GLN A 59 -23.11 -11.59 28.72
N ARG A 60 -23.22 -12.37 27.64
CA ARG A 60 -22.32 -12.23 26.46
C ARG A 60 -22.41 -10.84 25.80
N MET A 61 -23.58 -10.22 25.85
CA MET A 61 -23.87 -8.88 25.31
C MET A 61 -24.76 -8.13 26.32
N PRO A 62 -24.22 -7.65 27.46
CA PRO A 62 -25.02 -7.02 28.49
C PRO A 62 -25.39 -5.59 28.07
N THR A 63 -26.60 -5.14 28.39
CA THR A 63 -26.92 -3.71 28.28
C THR A 63 -26.20 -2.92 29.38
N THR A 64 -26.04 -1.60 29.18
CA THR A 64 -25.41 -0.72 30.19
C THR A 64 -26.10 -0.82 31.55
N SER A 65 -27.43 -0.90 31.59
CA SER A 65 -28.20 -1.04 32.83
C SER A 65 -27.98 -2.40 33.51
N GLN A 66 -27.86 -3.49 32.74
CA GLN A 66 -27.53 -4.81 33.29
C GLN A 66 -26.11 -4.85 33.87
N ALA A 67 -25.14 -4.28 33.16
CA ALA A 67 -23.76 -4.16 33.63
C ALA A 67 -23.67 -3.30 34.92
N GLN A 68 -24.42 -2.20 34.98
CA GLN A 68 -24.48 -1.35 36.17
C GLN A 68 -25.14 -2.04 37.36
N ALA A 69 -26.26 -2.76 37.16
CA ALA A 69 -26.91 -3.53 38.21
C ALA A 69 -25.99 -4.63 38.76
N MET A 70 -25.27 -5.35 37.88
CA MET A 70 -24.28 -6.34 38.28
C MET A 70 -23.12 -5.71 39.06
N ALA A 71 -22.59 -4.56 38.61
CA ALA A 71 -21.54 -3.83 39.32
C ALA A 71 -22.00 -3.36 40.72
N THR A 72 -23.25 -2.88 40.85
CA THR A 72 -23.85 -2.54 42.16
C THR A 72 -23.96 -3.76 43.07
N ALA A 73 -24.38 -4.92 42.53
CA ALA A 73 -24.48 -6.15 43.31
C ALA A 73 -23.12 -6.67 43.78
N LEU A 74 -22.10 -6.61 42.91
CA LEU A 74 -20.72 -6.95 43.27
C LEU A 74 -20.14 -5.97 44.30
N GLY A 75 -20.43 -4.66 44.18
CA GLY A 75 -20.07 -3.66 45.20
C GLY A 75 -20.78 -3.86 46.54
N GLY A 76 -21.95 -4.50 46.54
CA GLY A 76 -22.67 -4.93 47.74
C GLY A 76 -22.06 -6.16 48.44
N LEU A 77 -21.13 -6.89 47.79
CA LEU A 77 -20.37 -7.98 48.41
C LEU A 77 -19.26 -7.39 49.29
N SER A 78 -19.59 -7.10 50.54
CA SER A 78 -18.62 -6.67 51.55
C SER A 78 -17.60 -7.77 51.83
N ALA A 79 -16.35 -7.55 51.40
CA ALA A 79 -15.21 -8.40 51.74
C ALA A 79 -15.11 -8.61 53.25
N GLY A 80 -14.98 -9.86 53.70
CA GLY A 80 -14.84 -10.21 55.11
C GLY A 80 -16.15 -10.34 55.91
N ARG A 81 -17.34 -10.18 55.32
CA ARG A 81 -18.62 -10.55 55.99
C ARG A 81 -19.07 -11.97 55.69
N TRP A 82 -19.19 -12.33 54.41
CA TRP A 82 -19.55 -13.69 53.95
C TRP A 82 -18.94 -14.06 52.58
N THR A 83 -18.09 -13.19 52.02
CA THR A 83 -17.38 -13.41 50.76
C THR A 83 -15.97 -12.81 50.85
N GLN A 84 -15.05 -13.38 50.08
CA GLN A 84 -13.73 -12.83 49.81
C GLN A 84 -13.55 -12.73 48.28
N PRO A 85 -13.23 -11.56 47.71
CA PRO A 85 -12.91 -11.45 46.29
C PRO A 85 -11.58 -12.14 45.99
N LEU A 86 -11.46 -12.70 44.79
CA LEU A 86 -10.20 -13.22 44.25
C LEU A 86 -9.70 -12.28 43.14
N ASP A 87 -8.43 -11.91 43.17
CA ASP A 87 -7.84 -10.94 42.23
C ASP A 87 -7.79 -11.47 40.78
N ARG A 88 -7.72 -12.79 40.59
CA ARG A 88 -7.58 -13.42 39.27
C ARG A 88 -8.48 -14.63 39.11
N LEU A 89 -9.07 -14.76 37.92
CA LEU A 89 -9.81 -15.95 37.50
C LEU A 89 -8.95 -17.23 37.54
N SER A 90 -7.63 -17.11 37.38
CA SER A 90 -6.67 -18.22 37.53
C SER A 90 -6.61 -18.80 38.94
N ASP A 91 -7.00 -18.04 39.97
CA ASP A 91 -6.99 -18.53 41.36
C ASP A 91 -8.23 -19.39 41.64
N ALA A 92 -9.39 -19.04 41.07
CA ALA A 92 -10.56 -19.92 41.05
C ALA A 92 -10.28 -21.25 40.32
N ALA A 93 -9.39 -21.26 39.32
CA ALA A 93 -8.97 -22.49 38.62
C ALA A 93 -8.11 -23.44 39.46
N LYS A 94 -7.50 -22.96 40.56
CA LYS A 94 -6.69 -23.77 41.49
C LYS A 94 -7.55 -24.48 42.54
N ALA A 95 -8.77 -23.99 42.78
CA ALA A 95 -9.70 -24.60 43.72
C ALA A 95 -10.08 -26.02 43.26
N LYS A 96 -10.25 -26.93 44.22
CA LYS A 96 -10.72 -28.29 43.94
C LYS A 96 -12.14 -28.23 43.37
N PRO A 97 -12.39 -28.69 42.12
CA PRO A 97 -13.73 -28.63 41.54
C PRO A 97 -14.72 -29.47 42.34
N ASP A 98 -15.98 -29.02 42.40
CA ASP A 98 -17.07 -29.78 43.00
C ASP A 98 -17.14 -31.19 42.37
N PRO A 99 -17.16 -32.29 43.16
CA PRO A 99 -17.32 -33.64 42.65
C PRO A 99 -18.55 -33.83 41.74
N ALA A 100 -19.64 -33.10 41.98
CA ALA A 100 -20.88 -33.14 41.22
C ALA A 100 -20.89 -32.19 39.99
N ALA A 101 -19.87 -31.34 39.82
CA ALA A 101 -19.80 -30.47 38.64
C ALA A 101 -19.70 -31.27 37.33
N GLY A 102 -20.40 -30.82 36.30
CA GLY A 102 -20.39 -31.43 34.97
C GLY A 102 -18.99 -31.44 34.35
N ARG A 103 -18.34 -32.61 34.32
CA ARG A 103 -16.98 -32.78 33.75
C ARG A 103 -16.95 -33.06 32.25
N ARG A 104 -18.13 -33.16 31.62
CA ARG A 104 -18.30 -33.44 30.19
C ARG A 104 -18.65 -32.15 29.45
N ILE A 105 -17.91 -31.89 28.37
CA ILE A 105 -18.25 -30.83 27.42
C ILE A 105 -19.32 -31.41 26.49
N PRO A 106 -20.44 -30.72 26.24
CA PRO A 106 -21.43 -31.17 25.26
C PRO A 106 -20.81 -31.33 23.87
N GLY A 107 -21.26 -32.33 23.10
CA GLY A 107 -20.74 -32.59 21.76
C GLY A 107 -21.20 -31.54 20.74
N PRO A 108 -20.66 -31.54 19.50
CA PRO A 108 -21.04 -30.55 18.47
C PRO A 108 -22.54 -30.48 18.16
N GLY A 109 -23.24 -31.61 18.26
CA GLY A 109 -24.71 -31.71 18.10
C GLY A 109 -25.53 -31.22 19.31
N SER A 110 -24.89 -30.91 20.45
CA SER A 110 -25.55 -30.28 21.59
C SER A 110 -25.63 -28.75 21.46
N TYR A 111 -24.96 -28.17 20.46
CA TYR A 111 -25.02 -26.75 20.16
C TYR A 111 -26.23 -26.47 19.23
N PRO A 112 -27.15 -25.56 19.59
CA PRO A 112 -28.38 -25.34 18.80
C PRO A 112 -28.11 -24.86 17.38
N ASP A 113 -28.78 -25.47 16.40
CA ASP A 113 -28.62 -25.15 14.97
C ASP A 113 -28.91 -23.67 14.66
N ALA A 114 -29.91 -23.08 15.32
CA ALA A 114 -30.25 -21.67 15.18
C ALA A 114 -29.13 -20.72 15.67
N LEU A 115 -28.28 -21.15 16.61
CA LEU A 115 -27.10 -20.41 17.04
C LEU A 115 -25.88 -20.71 16.14
N ARG A 116 -25.79 -21.92 15.58
CA ARG A 116 -24.77 -22.30 14.58
C ARG A 116 -24.94 -21.54 13.27
N ALA A 117 -26.18 -21.28 12.86
CA ALA A 117 -26.50 -20.47 11.68
C ALA A 117 -26.11 -18.98 11.81
N GLN A 118 -25.81 -18.51 13.03
CA GLN A 118 -25.42 -17.12 13.32
C GLN A 118 -23.91 -16.97 13.57
N GLU A 119 -23.10 -17.99 13.34
CA GLU A 119 -21.66 -17.93 13.56
C GLU A 119 -20.92 -17.19 12.45
N LEU A 120 -19.71 -16.71 12.75
CA LEU A 120 -18.82 -16.22 11.70
C LEU A 120 -18.37 -17.41 10.84
N PRO A 121 -18.58 -17.37 9.51
CA PRO A 121 -18.23 -18.46 8.61
C PRO A 121 -16.72 -18.53 8.38
N THR A 122 -16.21 -19.65 7.88
CA THR A 122 -14.78 -19.89 7.61
C THR A 122 -14.19 -18.83 6.66
N GLU A 123 -14.99 -18.35 5.72
CA GLU A 123 -14.68 -17.30 4.77
C GLU A 123 -14.34 -15.98 5.48
N ALA A 124 -15.07 -15.64 6.56
CA ALA A 124 -14.78 -14.45 7.37
C ALA A 124 -13.41 -14.56 8.06
N PHE A 125 -13.06 -15.73 8.61
CA PHE A 125 -11.71 -15.95 9.16
C PHE A 125 -10.62 -15.86 8.08
N THR A 126 -10.92 -16.26 6.85
CA THR A 126 -10.01 -16.12 5.71
C THR A 126 -9.81 -14.66 5.30
N GLU A 127 -10.87 -13.84 5.32
CA GLU A 127 -10.81 -12.39 5.11
C GLU A 127 -9.97 -11.70 6.20
N ILE A 128 -10.25 -12.01 7.47
CA ILE A 128 -9.51 -11.51 8.64
C ILE A 128 -8.02 -11.87 8.55
N GLN A 129 -7.70 -13.10 8.12
CA GLN A 129 -6.32 -13.52 7.92
C GLN A 129 -5.62 -12.73 6.80
N LYS A 130 -6.31 -12.42 5.69
CA LYS A 130 -5.77 -11.55 4.62
C LYS A 130 -5.48 -10.14 5.15
N THR A 131 -6.39 -9.56 5.94
CA THR A 131 -6.17 -8.25 6.60
C THR A 131 -4.97 -8.29 7.54
N GLN A 132 -4.84 -9.33 8.37
CA GLN A 132 -3.68 -9.52 9.26
C GLN A 132 -2.36 -9.67 8.51
N GLN A 133 -2.33 -10.47 7.43
CA GLN A 133 -1.15 -10.64 6.59
C GLN A 133 -0.76 -9.32 5.91
N GLY A 134 -1.71 -8.64 5.27
CA GLY A 134 -1.48 -7.34 4.64
C GLY A 134 -0.96 -6.28 5.62
N LEU A 135 -1.48 -6.25 6.86
CA LEU A 135 -0.99 -5.36 7.91
C LEU A 135 0.42 -5.75 8.35
N SER A 136 0.70 -7.06 8.48
CA SER A 136 2.01 -7.55 8.91
C SER A 136 3.10 -7.34 7.86
N SER A 137 2.77 -7.35 6.57
CA SER A 137 3.68 -6.95 5.49
C SER A 137 3.82 -5.43 5.41
N PHE A 138 2.73 -4.67 5.55
CA PHE A 138 2.77 -3.21 5.43
C PHE A 138 3.54 -2.55 6.57
N LYS A 139 3.44 -3.05 7.81
CA LYS A 139 4.15 -2.45 8.97
C LYS A 139 5.68 -2.51 8.86
N THR A 140 6.27 -3.38 8.03
CA THR A 140 7.73 -3.53 7.94
C THR A 140 8.40 -2.38 7.19
N ILE A 141 7.64 -1.59 6.43
CA ILE A 141 8.13 -0.48 5.61
C ILE A 141 7.80 0.90 6.22
N LEU A 142 7.22 0.95 7.41
CA LEU A 142 6.74 2.19 8.04
C LEU A 142 7.70 2.66 9.14
N THR A 143 8.08 3.94 9.12
CA THR A 143 8.89 4.55 10.19
C THR A 143 8.13 4.73 11.51
N SER A 144 6.79 4.60 11.51
CA SER A 144 5.94 4.75 12.70
C SER A 144 4.76 3.76 12.66
N PRO A 145 5.02 2.44 12.77
CA PRO A 145 4.04 1.40 12.49
C PRO A 145 2.79 1.48 13.37
N ASP A 146 2.92 1.94 14.62
CA ASP A 146 1.80 2.06 15.58
C ASP A 146 0.64 2.94 15.07
N ARG A 147 0.93 3.92 14.21
CA ARG A 147 -0.10 4.76 13.53
C ARG A 147 -1.08 3.95 12.69
N VAL A 148 -0.71 2.74 12.29
CA VAL A 148 -1.51 1.81 11.49
C VAL A 148 -1.84 0.54 12.29
N VAL A 149 -0.87 -0.03 13.01
CA VAL A 149 -1.04 -1.29 13.75
C VAL A 149 -2.10 -1.19 14.85
N ILE A 150 -2.17 -0.09 15.60
CA ILE A 150 -3.16 0.08 16.68
C ILE A 150 -4.61 0.15 16.15
N PRO A 151 -4.96 1.05 15.19
CA PRO A 151 -6.33 1.12 14.68
C PRO A 151 -6.73 -0.15 13.91
N PHE A 152 -5.84 -0.72 13.07
CA PHE A 152 -6.17 -1.97 12.37
C PHE A 152 -6.24 -3.17 13.31
N GLY A 153 -5.42 -3.24 14.36
CA GLY A 153 -5.54 -4.29 15.39
C GLY A 153 -6.90 -4.25 16.08
N SER A 154 -7.40 -3.04 16.38
CA SER A 154 -8.73 -2.82 16.94
C SER A 154 -9.84 -3.18 15.93
N ALA A 155 -9.66 -2.86 14.65
CA ALA A 155 -10.57 -3.26 13.59
C ALA A 155 -10.63 -4.79 13.46
N ILE A 156 -9.49 -5.49 13.38
CA ILE A 156 -9.38 -6.96 13.31
C ILE A 156 -10.05 -7.64 14.51
N MET A 157 -9.86 -7.11 15.73
CA MET A 157 -10.58 -7.60 16.91
C MET A 157 -12.11 -7.39 16.80
N ARG A 158 -12.54 -6.30 16.15
CA ARG A 158 -13.96 -6.07 15.84
C ARG A 158 -14.47 -6.98 14.73
N GLU A 159 -13.68 -7.32 13.70
CA GLU A 159 -14.07 -8.28 12.65
C GLU A 159 -14.45 -9.65 13.23
N MET A 160 -13.77 -10.08 14.29
CA MET A 160 -14.04 -11.32 15.04
C MET A 160 -15.15 -11.20 16.11
N SER A 161 -15.78 -10.03 16.27
CA SER A 161 -16.71 -9.77 17.37
C SER A 161 -17.98 -10.62 17.27
N THR A 162 -18.45 -11.17 18.41
CA THR A 162 -19.76 -11.82 18.46
C THR A 162 -20.95 -10.85 18.43
N SER A 163 -20.71 -9.54 18.34
CA SER A 163 -21.75 -8.55 18.02
C SER A 163 -22.27 -8.67 16.57
N TRP A 164 -21.54 -9.35 15.68
CA TRP A 164 -21.97 -9.64 14.31
C TRP A 164 -23.00 -10.77 14.20
N ARG A 165 -23.27 -11.50 15.28
CA ARG A 165 -24.29 -12.55 15.28
C ARG A 165 -25.67 -11.92 15.10
N GLY A 166 -26.35 -12.28 14.02
CA GLY A 166 -27.62 -11.66 13.60
C GLY A 166 -27.49 -10.55 12.56
N ASP A 167 -26.27 -10.10 12.23
CA ASP A 167 -26.00 -9.15 11.13
C ASP A 167 -24.83 -9.63 10.25
N PRO A 168 -25.05 -10.65 9.39
CA PRO A 168 -24.01 -11.16 8.50
C PRO A 168 -23.63 -10.17 7.40
N ALA A 169 -24.55 -9.28 7.00
CA ALA A 169 -24.31 -8.28 5.95
C ALA A 169 -23.38 -7.17 6.45
N GLY A 170 -23.73 -6.50 7.56
CA GLY A 170 -22.87 -5.48 8.17
C GLY A 170 -21.50 -6.03 8.59
N ALA A 171 -21.41 -7.31 8.96
CA ALA A 171 -20.15 -7.98 9.24
C ALA A 171 -19.26 -8.13 7.98
N ALA A 172 -19.86 -8.47 6.83
CA ALA A 172 -19.14 -8.56 5.55
C ALA A 172 -18.72 -7.17 5.05
N ASP A 173 -19.63 -6.19 5.09
CA ASP A 173 -19.35 -4.81 4.71
C ASP A 173 -18.23 -4.21 5.56
N PHE A 174 -18.22 -4.48 6.87
CA PHE A 174 -17.15 -4.03 7.76
C PHE A 174 -15.78 -4.64 7.40
N ARG A 175 -15.69 -5.96 7.17
CA ARG A 175 -14.44 -6.61 6.75
C ARG A 175 -13.96 -6.11 5.39
N ALA A 176 -14.86 -5.96 4.42
CA ALA A 176 -14.56 -5.41 3.11
C ALA A 176 -14.04 -3.96 3.21
N ALA A 177 -14.65 -3.12 4.05
CA ALA A 177 -14.21 -1.75 4.28
C ALA A 177 -12.81 -1.68 4.94
N VAL A 178 -12.53 -2.52 5.94
CA VAL A 178 -11.20 -2.60 6.58
C VAL A 178 -10.14 -3.05 5.57
N GLN A 179 -10.40 -4.12 4.81
CA GLN A 179 -9.47 -4.62 3.79
C GLN A 179 -9.23 -3.58 2.67
N SER A 180 -10.29 -2.90 2.20
CA SER A 180 -10.20 -1.84 1.18
C SER A 180 -9.41 -0.63 1.67
N TYR A 181 -9.61 -0.22 2.92
CA TYR A 181 -8.87 0.90 3.52
C TYR A 181 -7.38 0.56 3.68
N LEU A 182 -7.05 -0.67 4.08
CA LEU A 182 -5.66 -1.14 4.13
C LEU A 182 -4.99 -1.12 2.74
N ALA A 183 -5.68 -1.64 1.72
CA ALA A 183 -5.20 -1.63 0.33
C ALA A 183 -5.00 -0.19 -0.20
N THR A 184 -5.89 0.73 0.18
CA THR A 184 -5.80 2.16 -0.19
C THR A 184 -4.58 2.84 0.43
N LEU A 185 -4.20 2.47 1.66
CA LEU A 185 -2.95 2.91 2.30
C LEU A 185 -1.72 2.28 1.64
N GLN A 186 -1.76 0.99 1.31
CA GLN A 186 -0.67 0.31 0.60
C GLN A 186 -0.41 0.93 -0.79
N ASP A 187 -1.44 1.29 -1.56
CA ASP A 187 -1.31 1.94 -2.87
C ASP A 187 -0.75 3.39 -2.81
N GLN A 188 -0.62 3.98 -1.61
CA GLN A 188 0.13 5.23 -1.44
C GLN A 188 1.64 5.05 -1.66
N VAL A 189 2.17 3.83 -1.52
CA VAL A 189 3.57 3.50 -1.74
C VAL A 189 3.71 2.77 -3.08
N LYS A 190 4.12 3.50 -4.11
CA LYS A 190 4.16 2.95 -5.48
C LYS A 190 5.22 3.58 -6.37
N LEU A 191 5.57 2.85 -7.42
CA LEU A 191 6.36 3.38 -8.53
C LEU A 191 5.52 4.38 -9.33
N VAL A 192 6.13 5.49 -9.73
CA VAL A 192 5.54 6.45 -10.66
C VAL A 192 5.83 5.95 -12.07
N GLU A 193 4.78 5.76 -12.87
CA GLU A 193 4.89 5.29 -14.25
C GLU A 193 5.88 6.13 -15.06
N LYS A 194 6.64 5.44 -15.91
CA LYS A 194 7.74 6.03 -16.68
C LYS A 194 7.52 5.74 -18.16
N SER A 195 7.72 6.75 -18.99
CA SER A 195 7.84 6.56 -20.44
C SER A 195 9.10 5.78 -20.79
N ASP A 196 9.15 5.26 -22.02
CA ASP A 196 10.36 4.68 -22.59
C ASP A 196 11.57 5.62 -22.49
N ALA A 197 12.75 5.01 -22.35
CA ALA A 197 14.02 5.70 -22.21
C ALA A 197 14.93 5.39 -23.40
N THR A 198 15.79 6.33 -23.78
CA THR A 198 16.82 6.12 -24.81
C THR A 198 18.20 6.24 -24.19
N LEU A 199 19.04 5.21 -24.40
CA LEU A 199 20.44 5.19 -24.00
C LEU A 199 21.32 5.51 -25.21
N SER A 200 21.82 6.74 -25.26
CA SER A 200 22.83 7.17 -26.23
C SER A 200 24.23 6.82 -25.73
N GLY A 201 24.82 5.75 -26.27
CA GLY A 201 26.16 5.26 -25.90
C GLY A 201 26.15 3.94 -25.11
N ARG A 202 27.24 3.65 -24.40
CA ARG A 202 27.48 2.36 -23.71
C ARG A 202 27.03 2.32 -22.25
N SER A 203 26.72 3.47 -21.67
CA SER A 203 26.31 3.57 -20.26
C SER A 203 25.52 4.86 -20.03
N ALA A 204 24.43 4.78 -19.26
CA ALA A 204 23.83 5.94 -18.62
C ALA A 204 23.01 5.54 -17.39
N THR A 205 22.62 6.55 -16.62
CA THR A 205 21.76 6.42 -15.44
C THR A 205 20.29 6.39 -15.84
N ILE A 206 19.53 5.40 -15.37
CA ILE A 206 18.06 5.39 -15.45
C ILE A 206 17.50 5.84 -14.09
N PRO A 207 16.86 7.02 -14.00
CA PRO A 207 16.13 7.42 -12.81
C PRO A 207 14.75 6.75 -12.80
N VAL A 208 14.39 6.11 -11.69
CA VAL A 208 13.06 5.55 -11.41
C VAL A 208 12.53 6.16 -10.12
N THR A 209 11.30 6.67 -10.15
CA THR A 209 10.72 7.43 -9.05
C THR A 209 9.78 6.56 -8.23
N VAL A 210 10.01 6.50 -6.92
CA VAL A 210 9.09 5.94 -5.94
C VAL A 210 8.34 7.10 -5.28
N LYS A 211 7.02 6.98 -5.14
CA LYS A 211 6.14 7.92 -4.42
C LYS A 211 5.74 7.34 -3.08
N ASN A 212 5.80 8.17 -2.04
CA ASN A 212 5.21 7.91 -0.72
C ASN A 212 4.06 8.91 -0.46
N GLY A 213 2.82 8.50 -0.68
CA GLY A 213 1.63 9.30 -0.36
C GLY A 213 1.21 9.28 1.11
N LEU A 214 1.91 8.54 1.99
CA LEU A 214 1.55 8.42 3.41
C LEU A 214 1.97 9.66 4.19
N LEU A 215 1.24 9.97 5.28
CA LEU A 215 1.59 11.02 6.25
C LEU A 215 2.69 10.58 7.25
N GLN A 216 3.57 9.67 6.84
CA GLN A 216 4.71 9.16 7.60
C GLN A 216 5.80 8.68 6.64
N GLY A 217 7.04 8.61 7.12
CA GLY A 217 8.15 8.08 6.34
C GLY A 217 8.02 6.58 6.07
N ILE A 218 8.67 6.16 4.98
CA ILE A 218 8.91 4.76 4.64
C ILE A 218 10.40 4.49 4.55
N ASP A 219 10.80 3.30 4.99
CA ASP A 219 12.19 2.82 4.98
C ASP A 219 12.24 1.29 4.80
N HIS A 220 13.44 0.70 4.93
CA HIS A 220 13.70 -0.75 4.76
C HIS A 220 13.20 -1.35 3.43
N LEU A 221 13.10 -0.51 2.41
CA LEU A 221 12.68 -0.86 1.05
C LEU A 221 13.87 -0.93 0.09
N TYR A 222 13.76 -1.78 -0.91
CA TYR A 222 14.71 -1.93 -2.00
C TYR A 222 13.99 -1.86 -3.35
N LEU A 223 14.44 -0.97 -4.24
CA LEU A 223 14.00 -0.95 -5.63
C LEU A 223 14.98 -1.79 -6.47
N GLN A 224 14.44 -2.70 -7.27
CA GLN A 224 15.21 -3.53 -8.19
C GLN A 224 14.71 -3.31 -9.61
N LEU A 225 15.66 -3.16 -10.54
CA LEU A 225 15.40 -3.18 -11.98
C LEU A 225 15.96 -4.48 -12.57
N GLU A 226 15.13 -5.17 -13.35
CA GLU A 226 15.46 -6.42 -14.02
C GLU A 226 15.31 -6.24 -15.54
N SER A 227 16.38 -6.55 -16.28
CA SER A 227 16.40 -6.51 -17.73
C SER A 227 15.96 -7.87 -18.27
N THR A 228 14.97 -7.90 -19.17
CA THR A 228 14.56 -9.14 -19.86
C THR A 228 15.68 -9.74 -20.71
N GLN A 229 16.72 -8.95 -21.04
CA GLN A 229 17.86 -9.36 -21.85
C GLN A 229 19.17 -8.86 -21.24
N PRO A 230 19.67 -9.49 -20.15
CA PRO A 230 20.87 -9.06 -19.42
C PRO A 230 22.12 -8.99 -20.30
N ASN A 231 22.20 -9.83 -21.34
CA ASN A 231 23.28 -9.86 -22.32
C ASN A 231 23.30 -8.63 -23.25
N ARG A 232 22.21 -7.86 -23.33
CA ARG A 232 22.09 -6.63 -24.14
C ARG A 232 22.16 -5.37 -23.27
N LEU A 233 21.46 -5.39 -22.14
CA LEU A 233 21.42 -4.31 -21.17
C LEU A 233 21.56 -4.89 -19.76
N LYS A 234 22.66 -4.57 -19.08
CA LYS A 234 22.88 -4.90 -17.67
C LYS A 234 22.58 -3.67 -16.81
N VAL A 235 21.80 -3.86 -15.76
CA VAL A 235 21.49 -2.84 -14.74
C VAL A 235 22.31 -3.13 -13.48
N THR A 236 22.57 -2.11 -12.66
CA THR A 236 23.15 -2.26 -11.31
C THR A 236 22.21 -2.98 -10.34
N ASP A 237 22.79 -3.46 -9.24
CA ASP A 237 22.10 -4.14 -8.15
C ASP A 237 21.01 -3.26 -7.49
N LYS A 238 20.12 -3.92 -6.73
CA LYS A 238 19.02 -3.29 -6.00
C LYS A 238 19.49 -2.11 -5.13
N GLN A 239 18.71 -1.03 -5.15
CA GLN A 239 19.04 0.22 -4.47
C GLN A 239 18.12 0.43 -3.26
N PRO A 240 18.63 0.90 -2.10
CA PRO A 240 17.80 1.18 -0.94
C PRO A 240 16.90 2.40 -1.18
N VAL A 241 15.71 2.38 -0.58
CA VAL A 241 14.69 3.42 -0.68
C VAL A 241 14.31 3.89 0.72
N LYS A 242 14.34 5.20 0.94
CA LYS A 242 13.86 5.85 2.17
C LYS A 242 13.26 7.21 1.84
N ILE A 243 11.97 7.39 2.12
CA ILE A 243 11.21 8.56 1.67
C ILE A 243 10.34 9.07 2.82
N ASP A 244 10.48 10.35 3.16
CA ASP A 244 9.63 10.99 4.15
C ASP A 244 8.17 11.07 3.69
N GLY A 245 7.25 11.35 4.63
CA GLY A 245 5.82 11.36 4.36
C GLY A 245 5.40 12.41 3.33
N GLY A 246 4.58 12.02 2.36
CA GLY A 246 4.07 12.88 1.29
C GLY A 246 5.07 13.18 0.16
N HIS A 247 6.31 12.67 0.25
CA HIS A 247 7.37 12.97 -0.72
C HIS A 247 7.54 11.88 -1.79
N SER A 248 8.44 12.12 -2.74
CA SER A 248 8.84 11.16 -3.78
C SER A 248 10.34 11.21 -3.99
N GLN A 249 10.97 10.06 -4.26
CA GLN A 249 12.40 9.94 -4.43
C GLN A 249 12.72 9.29 -5.78
N SER A 250 13.55 9.96 -6.59
CA SER A 250 14.10 9.38 -7.82
C SER A 250 15.39 8.63 -7.52
N VAL A 251 15.34 7.30 -7.59
CA VAL A 251 16.49 6.41 -7.40
C VAL A 251 17.19 6.18 -8.74
N LYS A 252 18.52 6.22 -8.73
CA LYS A 252 19.37 6.20 -9.92
C LYS A 252 20.01 4.84 -10.11
N PHE A 253 19.77 4.21 -11.26
CA PHE A 253 20.37 2.92 -11.63
C PHE A 253 21.36 3.13 -12.77
N GLU A 254 22.63 2.76 -12.55
CA GLU A 254 23.62 2.75 -13.62
C GLU A 254 23.38 1.55 -14.54
N THR A 255 23.47 1.78 -15.85
CA THR A 255 23.29 0.73 -16.85
C THR A 255 24.49 0.61 -17.76
N ARG A 256 24.71 -0.60 -18.29
CA ARG A 256 25.69 -0.89 -19.33
C ARG A 256 25.04 -1.59 -20.50
N ALA A 257 25.23 -1.01 -21.67
CA ALA A 257 24.70 -1.47 -22.94
C ALA A 257 25.79 -2.22 -23.74
N TYR A 258 25.45 -3.43 -24.18
CA TYR A 258 26.32 -4.31 -24.95
C TYR A 258 25.84 -4.53 -26.40
N ALA A 259 24.55 -4.31 -26.68
CA ALA A 259 23.98 -4.44 -28.02
C ALA A 259 22.81 -3.46 -28.26
N ASN A 260 22.70 -2.94 -29.49
CA ASN A 260 21.69 -1.96 -29.89
C ASN A 260 20.26 -2.52 -29.93
N GLY A 261 19.26 -1.63 -29.95
CA GLY A 261 17.83 -1.90 -30.08
C GLY A 261 17.04 -1.81 -28.76
N PRO A 262 15.72 -2.10 -28.78
CA PRO A 262 14.86 -2.02 -27.59
C PRO A 262 15.09 -3.20 -26.64
N VAL A 263 15.07 -2.95 -25.33
CA VAL A 263 15.09 -3.96 -24.26
C VAL A 263 14.00 -3.63 -23.23
N LYS A 264 13.14 -4.58 -22.88
CA LYS A 264 12.14 -4.39 -21.83
C LYS A 264 12.79 -4.50 -20.45
N VAL A 265 12.52 -3.53 -19.58
CA VAL A 265 12.96 -3.49 -18.18
C VAL A 265 11.76 -3.49 -17.25
N HIS A 266 11.88 -4.29 -16.20
CA HIS A 266 10.93 -4.48 -15.12
C HIS A 266 11.44 -3.76 -13.87
N ALA A 267 10.64 -2.91 -13.23
CA ALA A 267 10.96 -2.28 -11.96
C ALA A 267 10.00 -2.78 -10.87
N ARG A 268 10.56 -3.32 -9.79
CA ARG A 268 9.81 -3.86 -8.65
C ARG A 268 10.36 -3.31 -7.34
N LEU A 269 9.46 -2.94 -6.44
CA LEU A 269 9.79 -2.51 -5.09
C LEU A 269 9.64 -3.71 -4.13
N TYR A 270 10.59 -3.88 -3.22
CA TYR A 270 10.66 -5.00 -2.29
C TYR A 270 10.88 -4.53 -0.85
N THR A 271 10.32 -5.26 0.12
CA THR A 271 10.68 -5.15 1.53
C THR A 271 12.05 -5.76 1.83
N ALA A 272 12.60 -5.51 3.02
CA ALA A 272 13.84 -6.15 3.47
C ALA A 272 13.76 -7.68 3.57
N ASP A 273 12.57 -8.24 3.86
CA ASP A 273 12.28 -9.68 3.85
C ASP A 273 11.95 -10.24 2.45
N GLY A 274 12.02 -9.42 1.39
CA GLY A 274 11.90 -9.86 -0.01
C GLY A 274 10.47 -9.96 -0.55
N GLN A 275 9.47 -9.46 0.18
CA GLN A 275 8.09 -9.37 -0.33
C GLN A 275 7.96 -8.21 -1.30
N GLN A 276 7.21 -8.39 -2.38
CA GLN A 276 6.94 -7.31 -3.33
C GLN A 276 5.95 -6.30 -2.75
N VAL A 277 6.22 -5.01 -2.96
CA VAL A 277 5.38 -3.88 -2.53
C VAL A 277 4.81 -3.18 -3.76
N GLY A 278 3.49 -3.07 -3.81
CA GLY A 278 2.78 -2.39 -4.89
C GLY A 278 2.89 -3.10 -6.24
N LYS A 279 2.51 -2.36 -7.29
CA LYS A 279 2.54 -2.85 -8.68
C LYS A 279 3.93 -2.72 -9.29
N GLU A 280 4.26 -3.69 -10.13
CA GLU A 280 5.43 -3.64 -11.02
C GLU A 280 5.25 -2.55 -12.09
N MET A 281 6.35 -1.91 -12.48
CA MET A 281 6.38 -0.92 -13.57
C MET A 281 7.27 -1.42 -14.70
N ASP A 282 6.70 -1.52 -15.90
CA ASP A 282 7.38 -1.93 -17.12
C ASP A 282 7.70 -0.70 -18.01
N PHE A 283 8.89 -0.69 -18.63
CA PHE A 283 9.25 0.33 -19.64
C PHE A 283 10.28 -0.23 -20.64
N ILE A 284 10.37 0.36 -21.84
CA ILE A 284 11.36 -0.04 -22.85
C ILE A 284 12.57 0.90 -22.81
N VAL A 285 13.76 0.31 -22.87
CA VAL A 285 15.02 1.02 -23.00
C VAL A 285 15.57 0.81 -24.40
N HIS A 286 15.59 1.88 -25.19
CA HIS A 286 16.14 1.91 -26.54
C HIS A 286 17.65 2.15 -26.48
N VAL A 287 18.43 1.11 -26.75
CA VAL A 287 19.90 1.19 -26.79
C VAL A 287 20.37 1.65 -28.17
N THR A 288 21.07 2.78 -28.23
CA THR A 288 21.71 3.28 -29.44
C THR A 288 23.19 3.56 -29.20
N SER A 289 24.06 2.71 -29.75
CA SER A 289 25.51 2.95 -29.78
C SER A 289 26.00 3.11 -31.22
N ILE A 290 26.71 4.21 -31.47
CA ILE A 290 27.50 4.42 -32.68
C ILE A 290 28.90 3.87 -32.39
N THR A 291 29.34 2.88 -33.17
CA THR A 291 30.67 2.30 -33.00
C THR A 291 31.74 3.36 -33.30
N PRO A 292 32.81 3.52 -32.49
CA PRO A 292 33.89 4.46 -32.80
C PRO A 292 34.52 4.23 -34.18
N MET A 293 34.49 2.98 -34.66
CA MET A 293 34.91 2.59 -36.01
C MET A 293 34.07 3.24 -37.11
N VAL A 294 32.74 3.37 -36.92
CA VAL A 294 31.86 4.07 -37.88
C VAL A 294 32.17 5.57 -37.88
N LEU A 295 32.40 6.16 -36.70
CA LEU A 295 32.81 7.56 -36.58
C LEU A 295 34.15 7.81 -37.30
N LEU A 296 35.13 6.90 -37.17
CA LEU A 296 36.42 6.96 -37.85
C LEU A 296 36.29 6.79 -39.37
N VAL A 297 35.41 5.92 -39.86
CA VAL A 297 35.13 5.78 -41.30
C VAL A 297 34.50 7.05 -41.87
N ILE A 298 33.55 7.67 -41.14
CA ILE A 298 32.94 8.95 -41.54
C ILE A 298 34.00 10.07 -41.53
N ALA A 299 34.80 10.18 -40.46
CA ALA A 299 35.88 11.17 -40.36
C ALA A 299 36.94 11.00 -41.47
N GLY A 300 37.31 9.76 -41.79
CA GLY A 300 38.22 9.44 -42.90
C GLY A 300 37.63 9.77 -44.26
N GLY A 301 36.35 9.46 -44.50
CA GLY A 301 35.64 9.83 -45.73
C GLY A 301 35.55 11.34 -45.93
N VAL A 302 35.21 12.10 -44.88
CA VAL A 302 35.20 13.57 -44.89
C VAL A 302 36.61 14.12 -45.13
N LEU A 303 37.64 13.57 -44.49
CA LEU A 303 39.03 13.97 -44.70
C LEU A 303 39.47 13.76 -46.15
N LEU A 304 39.11 12.64 -46.78
CA LEU A 304 39.38 12.37 -48.19
C LEU A 304 38.67 13.36 -49.12
N LEU A 305 37.41 13.72 -48.85
CA LEU A 305 36.68 14.73 -49.61
C LEU A 305 37.33 16.12 -49.51
N VAL A 306 37.78 16.52 -48.31
CA VAL A 306 38.50 17.79 -48.09
C VAL A 306 39.84 17.80 -48.83
N LEU A 307 40.61 16.70 -48.80
CA LEU A 307 41.86 16.57 -49.54
C LEU A 307 41.66 16.61 -51.06
N ALA A 308 40.60 15.98 -51.57
CA ALA A 308 40.21 16.05 -52.98
C ALA A 308 39.83 17.49 -53.39
N GLY A 309 39.04 18.18 -52.57
CA GLY A 309 38.67 19.58 -52.75
C GLY A 309 39.89 20.52 -52.80
N LEU A 310 40.82 20.38 -51.84
CA LEU A 310 42.08 21.13 -51.86
C LEU A 310 42.91 20.85 -53.12
N ARG A 311 43.01 19.59 -53.54
CA ARG A 311 43.76 19.22 -54.75
C ARG A 311 43.16 19.86 -56.00
N ILE A 312 41.84 19.88 -56.14
CA ILE A 312 41.13 20.51 -57.26
C ILE A 312 41.33 22.04 -57.23
N TYR A 313 41.17 22.67 -56.07
CA TYR A 313 41.36 24.11 -55.88
C TYR A 313 42.80 24.55 -56.22
N LEU A 314 43.80 23.83 -55.74
CA LEU A 314 45.21 24.09 -56.02
C LEU A 314 45.58 23.83 -57.50
N LYS A 315 44.96 22.81 -58.14
CA LYS A 315 45.18 22.53 -59.57
C LYS A 315 44.57 23.63 -60.44
N ARG A 316 43.36 24.11 -60.13
CA ARG A 316 42.69 25.22 -60.84
C ARG A 316 43.48 26.54 -60.73
N LYS A 317 44.22 26.78 -59.64
CA LYS A 317 45.11 27.95 -59.50
C LYS A 317 46.46 27.82 -60.22
N ARG A 318 46.81 26.64 -60.75
CA ARG A 318 48.00 26.41 -61.60
C ARG A 318 47.70 26.33 -63.10
N SER A 319 46.46 26.63 -63.50
CA SER A 319 46.01 26.64 -64.90
C SER A 319 45.29 27.95 -65.22
N GLY A 320 46.07 29.01 -65.42
CA GLY A 320 45.63 30.27 -66.01
C GLY A 320 46.65 30.72 -67.05
N SER A 321 46.17 31.17 -68.22
CA SER A 321 46.88 31.26 -69.54
C SER A 321 46.84 29.93 -70.32
N HIS A 322 46.39 29.86 -71.57
CA HIS A 322 45.85 30.89 -72.49
C HIS A 322 44.84 30.25 -73.50
N ASP A 323 44.07 31.11 -74.16
CA ASP A 323 42.98 31.00 -75.17
C ASP A 323 43.14 29.97 -76.34
N GLY A 324 42.14 29.63 -77.20
CA GLY A 324 40.71 30.01 -77.29
C GLY A 324 40.04 29.62 -78.65
N ALA A 325 38.73 29.93 -78.79
CA ALA A 325 37.89 30.15 -80.01
C ALA A 325 37.57 29.05 -81.09
N GLY A 326 36.26 28.90 -81.38
CA GLY A 326 35.61 28.51 -82.69
C GLY A 326 35.60 27.02 -83.11
N ASP A 327 34.65 26.47 -83.88
CA ASP A 327 33.27 26.87 -84.32
C ASP A 327 32.50 25.58 -84.80
N GLY A 328 31.21 25.66 -85.19
CA GLY A 328 30.30 24.51 -85.53
C GLY A 328 30.58 23.72 -86.84
N PRO A 329 29.70 22.80 -87.35
CA PRO A 329 28.21 22.81 -87.27
C PRO A 329 27.45 21.44 -87.13
N GLU A 330 26.10 21.49 -87.16
CA GLU A 330 25.04 20.54 -87.67
C GLU A 330 25.20 18.99 -87.60
N ALA A 331 24.18 18.13 -87.40
CA ALA A 331 22.72 18.18 -87.07
C ALA A 331 22.30 16.71 -86.68
N GLY A 332 21.06 16.29 -86.36
CA GLY A 332 19.71 16.86 -86.20
C GLY A 332 18.67 15.72 -85.97
N GLY A 333 17.42 16.00 -85.57
CA GLY A 333 16.36 14.98 -85.38
C GLY A 333 15.15 15.41 -84.52
N GLU A 334 13.98 15.57 -85.16
CA GLU A 334 12.65 15.97 -84.64
C GLU A 334 12.08 15.01 -83.56
N GLY A 335 11.10 15.27 -82.67
CA GLY A 335 10.07 16.33 -82.45
C GLY A 335 8.73 15.66 -82.02
N PRO A 336 7.64 16.33 -81.54
CA PRO A 336 7.47 17.65 -80.92
C PRO A 336 6.45 17.69 -79.71
N SER A 337 6.08 18.91 -79.26
CA SER A 337 4.82 19.30 -78.54
C SER A 337 4.70 18.98 -77.02
N ASP A 338 4.09 19.80 -76.13
CA ASP A 338 3.60 21.19 -76.21
C ASP A 338 3.48 21.82 -74.79
N GLY A 339 3.30 23.15 -74.69
CA GLY A 339 2.37 23.73 -73.70
C GLY A 339 2.85 24.35 -72.38
N GLY A 340 3.58 25.49 -72.44
CA GLY A 340 3.52 26.63 -71.48
C GLY A 340 3.73 26.41 -69.96
N ASP A 341 3.68 27.45 -69.11
CA ASP A 341 3.91 28.90 -69.27
C ASP A 341 4.08 29.53 -67.86
N ASN A 342 4.92 30.57 -67.71
CA ASN A 342 5.05 31.54 -66.59
C ASN A 342 5.13 31.02 -65.12
N GLY A 343 5.86 31.63 -64.17
CA GLY A 343 6.79 32.76 -64.12
C GLY A 343 7.58 32.61 -62.79
N GLY A 344 8.76 33.20 -62.56
CA GLY A 344 9.07 34.62 -62.67
C GLY A 344 9.06 35.24 -61.27
N GLY A 345 10.22 35.60 -60.71
CA GLY A 345 10.34 36.27 -59.40
C GLY A 345 11.54 35.83 -58.56
N GLU A 346 12.61 36.63 -58.60
CA GLU A 346 13.86 36.44 -57.83
C GLU A 346 13.79 37.14 -56.43
N PRO A 347 14.85 37.18 -55.59
CA PRO A 347 14.70 36.96 -54.15
C PRO A 347 14.95 38.22 -53.29
N GLU A 348 14.67 38.13 -51.98
CA GLU A 348 15.24 39.06 -51.02
C GLU A 348 15.51 38.48 -49.60
N ARG A 349 16.64 38.92 -49.05
CA ARG A 349 17.11 38.92 -47.65
C ARG A 349 17.76 40.32 -47.47
N PRO A 350 17.98 40.87 -46.25
CA PRO A 350 17.96 40.22 -44.92
C PRO A 350 17.21 41.02 -43.83
N GLY A 351 17.22 40.58 -42.56
CA GLY A 351 16.92 41.47 -41.44
C GLY A 351 16.53 40.80 -40.12
N ASP A 352 17.46 40.83 -39.16
CA ASP A 352 17.25 40.84 -37.70
C ASP A 352 18.16 42.00 -37.20
N PRO A 353 18.02 42.63 -36.00
CA PRO A 353 17.21 42.21 -34.85
C PRO A 353 16.41 43.34 -34.15
N ALA A 354 15.56 42.98 -33.17
CA ALA A 354 15.30 43.83 -31.99
C ALA A 354 14.78 42.99 -30.81
N ALA A 355 15.30 43.26 -29.61
CA ALA A 355 14.67 42.84 -28.35
C ALA A 355 13.78 43.98 -27.84
N ASP A 356 12.71 43.65 -27.12
CA ASP A 356 11.98 44.64 -26.34
C ASP A 356 11.56 44.10 -24.97
N THR A 357 11.65 44.95 -23.95
CA THR A 357 11.40 44.63 -22.54
C THR A 357 10.26 45.48 -22.02
N GLY A 358 9.11 44.86 -21.73
CA GLY A 358 7.93 45.53 -21.17
C GLY A 358 7.61 45.05 -19.76
N THR A 359 7.92 45.86 -18.75
CA THR A 359 7.58 45.61 -17.34
C THR A 359 6.21 46.16 -16.94
N GLY A 360 5.51 45.42 -16.07
CA GLY A 360 4.69 46.01 -15.02
C GLY A 360 3.21 46.29 -15.32
N SER A 361 2.32 45.58 -14.64
CA SER A 361 1.49 46.17 -13.58
C SER A 361 0.65 45.10 -12.89
N GLY A 362 0.55 45.15 -11.56
CA GLY A 362 -0.32 44.28 -10.78
C GLY A 362 -1.03 45.07 -9.70
N THR A 363 -2.25 44.67 -9.34
CA THR A 363 -3.04 45.05 -8.14
C THR A 363 -4.44 44.37 -8.26
N PRO A 364 -5.23 44.23 -7.17
CA PRO A 364 -4.86 43.57 -5.92
C PRO A 364 -5.94 42.59 -5.41
N SER A 365 -5.59 41.76 -4.42
CA SER A 365 -6.56 41.01 -3.61
C SER A 365 -7.47 41.95 -2.81
N ARG A 366 -8.73 41.52 -2.55
CA ARG A 366 -9.60 42.11 -1.51
C ARG A 366 -10.15 40.99 -0.60
N PRO A 367 -10.28 41.20 0.73
CA PRO A 367 -10.45 40.08 1.67
C PRO A 367 -11.85 39.96 2.30
N GLY A 368 -12.13 38.76 2.81
CA GLY A 368 -12.75 38.53 4.11
C GLY A 368 -14.26 38.71 4.23
N GLU A 369 -14.97 37.59 4.35
CA GLU A 369 -16.31 37.55 4.95
C GLU A 369 -16.26 36.70 6.24
N LYS A 370 -16.61 37.32 7.36
CA LYS A 370 -16.92 36.63 8.62
C LYS A 370 -18.42 36.39 8.66
N VAL A 371 -18.84 35.20 9.08
CA VAL A 371 -20.18 34.98 9.61
C VAL A 371 -20.05 34.28 10.96
N GLU A 372 -20.63 34.88 12.00
CA GLU A 372 -20.65 34.33 13.35
C GLU A 372 -22.03 34.61 13.96
N ARG A 373 -22.79 33.53 14.22
CA ARG A 373 -23.79 33.42 15.27
C ARG A 373 -24.22 31.98 15.49
#